data_AF-A0A1I4HIP1-F1
#
_entry.id   AF-A0A1I4HIP1-F1
#
_cell.length_a   1.000
_cell.length_b   1.000
_cell.length_c   1.000
_cell.angle_alpha   90.00
_cell.angle_beta   90.00
_cell.angle_gamma   90.00
#
_symmetry.space_group_name_H-M   'P 1'
#
loop_
_entity.id
_entity.type
_entity.pdbx_description
1 polymer ?
#
loop_
_entity_poly.entity_id
_entity_poly.type
_entity_poly.pdbx_seq_one_letter_code
_entity_poly.pdbx_strand_id
1 'polypeptide(L)'
;KNHGTDPAAAFLHGVCEKHDCSDAVFLADAFGYRTAFSRLGLNGRVDYTERNLIEKWFHTFKMRVDRFHNSWVGSRLSVRRWLAVFVHYYNFQRPHQSLGGRTPAQEVN
;
A
#
# COMPACT_ATOMS: atom_id res chain seq x y z
N LYS A 1 -26.46 16.39 1.50
CA LYS A 1 -25.42 15.65 2.25
C LYS A 1 -24.67 14.79 1.24
N ASN A 2 -23.57 15.30 0.68
CA ASN A 2 -22.81 14.58 -0.35
C ASN A 2 -22.02 13.47 0.33
N HIS A 3 -22.38 12.21 0.06
CA HIS A 3 -21.61 11.06 0.48
C HIS A 3 -20.29 11.09 -0.30
N GLY A 4 -19.29 11.78 0.25
CA GLY A 4 -17.93 11.73 -0.28
C GLY A 4 -17.50 10.27 -0.45
N THR A 5 -16.91 9.96 -1.60
CA THR A 5 -16.43 8.62 -1.93
C THR A 5 -15.63 8.07 -0.75
N ASP A 6 -16.07 6.93 -0.22
CA ASP A 6 -15.40 6.24 0.88
C ASP A 6 -13.91 6.09 0.54
N PRO A 7 -12.96 6.62 1.35
CA PRO A 7 -11.54 6.60 1.04
C PRO A 7 -10.99 5.21 0.71
N ALA A 8 -11.54 4.15 1.33
CA ALA A 8 -11.18 2.77 1.03
C ALA A 8 -11.59 2.38 -0.40
N ALA A 9 -12.82 2.71 -0.82
CA ALA A 9 -13.28 2.47 -2.18
C ALA A 9 -12.48 3.28 -3.21
N ALA A 10 -12.20 4.56 -2.94
CA ALA A 10 -11.38 5.37 -3.85
C ALA A 10 -9.95 4.81 -4.00
N PHE A 11 -9.37 4.34 -2.89
CA PHE A 11 -8.05 3.69 -2.91
C PHE A 11 -8.05 2.40 -3.73
N LEU A 12 -8.99 1.48 -3.46
CA LEU A 12 -9.09 0.20 -4.16
C LEU A 12 -9.37 0.37 -5.65
N HIS A 13 -10.25 1.31 -6.02
CA HIS A 13 -10.50 1.65 -7.42
C HIS A 13 -9.19 2.05 -8.13
N GLY A 14 -8.42 2.95 -7.52
CA GLY A 14 -7.14 3.38 -8.09
C GLY A 14 -6.06 2.29 -8.14
N VAL A 15 -6.16 1.24 -7.32
CA VAL A 15 -5.30 0.04 -7.43
C VAL A 15 -5.71 -0.78 -8.65
N CYS A 16 -7.01 -1.05 -8.82
CA CYS A 16 -7.53 -1.83 -9.94
C CYS A 16 -7.42 -1.11 -11.30
N GLU A 17 -7.35 0.22 -11.32
CA GLU A 17 -7.04 0.98 -12.54
C GLU A 17 -5.59 0.78 -13.01
N LYS A 18 -4.68 0.45 -12.10
CA LYS A 18 -3.23 0.37 -12.38
C LYS A 18 -2.72 -1.06 -12.51
N HIS A 19 -3.45 -2.02 -11.96
CA HIS A 19 -3.05 -3.42 -11.86
C HIS A 19 -4.23 -4.32 -12.18
N ASP A 20 -3.97 -5.41 -12.90
CA ASP A 20 -4.96 -6.45 -13.06
C ASP A 20 -5.27 -7.09 -11.70
N CYS A 21 -6.53 -7.03 -11.31
CA CYS A 21 -7.04 -7.51 -10.03
C CYS A 21 -8.12 -8.58 -10.21
N SER A 22 -8.31 -9.10 -11.44
CA SER A 22 -9.36 -10.07 -11.77
C SER A 22 -9.31 -11.32 -10.89
N ASP A 23 -8.11 -11.87 -10.67
CA ASP A 23 -7.88 -13.06 -9.84
C ASP A 23 -7.38 -12.73 -8.41
N ALA A 24 -7.31 -11.46 -8.04
CA ALA A 24 -6.78 -11.04 -6.75
C ALA A 24 -7.81 -11.20 -5.62
N VAL A 25 -7.34 -11.63 -4.45
CA VAL A 25 -8.12 -11.59 -3.19
C VAL A 25 -7.55 -10.50 -2.29
N PHE A 26 -8.35 -9.48 -2.00
CA PHE A 26 -7.97 -8.39 -1.09
C PHE A 26 -8.16 -8.81 0.37
N LEU A 27 -7.09 -8.69 1.15
CA LEU A 27 -7.11 -8.90 2.60
C LEU A 27 -6.99 -7.55 3.29
N ALA A 28 -7.95 -7.22 4.14
CA ALA A 28 -7.96 -5.96 4.89
C ALA A 28 -8.55 -6.19 6.29
N ASP A 29 -8.36 -5.22 7.18
CA ASP A 29 -9.18 -5.17 8.39
C ASP A 29 -10.60 -4.65 8.07
N ALA A 30 -11.49 -4.67 9.06
CA ALA A 30 -12.89 -4.29 8.86
C ALA A 30 -13.14 -2.78 8.59
N PHE A 31 -12.13 -1.90 8.69
CA PHE A 31 -12.32 -0.45 8.69
C PHE A 31 -12.69 0.12 7.30
N GLY A 32 -13.96 0.07 6.94
CA GLY A 32 -14.50 0.59 5.66
C GLY A 32 -14.28 -0.32 4.45
N TYR A 33 -13.21 -1.14 4.46
CA TYR A 33 -12.86 -2.03 3.36
C TYR A 33 -13.94 -3.09 3.03
N ARG A 34 -14.66 -3.60 4.03
CA ARG A 34 -15.77 -4.55 3.80
C ARG A 34 -16.85 -3.96 2.88
N THR A 35 -17.21 -2.70 3.10
CA THR A 35 -18.19 -2.00 2.28
C THR A 35 -17.60 -1.65 0.92
N ALA A 36 -16.32 -1.28 0.86
CA ALA A 36 -15.63 -0.96 -0.38
C ALA A 36 -15.54 -2.17 -1.34
N PHE A 37 -15.23 -3.37 -0.83
CA PHE A 37 -15.21 -4.59 -1.64
C PHE A 37 -16.56 -4.85 -2.32
N SER A 38 -17.65 -4.81 -1.53
CA SER A 38 -19.00 -5.01 -2.06
C SER A 38 -19.40 -3.96 -3.08
N ARG A 39 -19.05 -2.68 -2.86
CA ARG A 39 -19.36 -1.59 -3.79
C ARG A 39 -18.63 -1.71 -5.12
N LEU A 40 -17.41 -2.22 -5.11
CA LEU A 40 -16.56 -2.34 -6.29
C LEU A 40 -16.62 -3.74 -6.95
N GLY A 41 -17.38 -4.68 -6.37
CA GLY A 41 -17.44 -6.06 -6.85
C GLY A 41 -16.11 -6.81 -6.72
N LEU A 42 -15.24 -6.40 -5.77
CA LEU A 42 -13.92 -7.00 -5.58
C LEU A 42 -14.01 -8.23 -4.68
N ASN A 43 -13.23 -9.26 -5.01
CA ASN A 43 -13.03 -10.40 -4.14
C ASN A 43 -12.16 -9.99 -2.95
N GLY A 44 -12.75 -9.82 -1.78
CA GLY A 44 -12.02 -9.42 -0.59
C GLY A 44 -12.68 -9.90 0.69
N ARG A 45 -11.87 -10.11 1.72
CA ARG A 45 -12.35 -10.53 3.04
C ARG A 45 -11.64 -9.77 4.14
N VAL A 46 -12.33 -9.68 5.27
CA VAL A 46 -11.72 -9.21 6.50
C VAL A 46 -10.82 -10.32 7.02
N ASP A 47 -9.53 -10.07 7.14
CA ASP A 47 -8.54 -11.06 7.59
C ASP A 47 -7.57 -10.43 8.59
N TYR A 48 -7.59 -10.95 9.81
CA TYR A 48 -6.71 -10.50 10.89
C TYR A 48 -5.49 -11.41 11.10
N THR A 49 -5.41 -12.53 10.37
CA THR A 49 -4.40 -13.58 10.58
C THR A 49 -3.18 -13.39 9.69
N GLU A 50 -3.36 -13.04 8.42
CA GLU A 50 -2.26 -12.87 7.46
C GLU A 50 -1.71 -11.43 7.39
N ARG A 51 -1.58 -10.77 8.54
CA ARG A 51 -1.10 -9.36 8.61
C ARG A 51 0.42 -9.22 8.58
N ASN A 52 1.16 -10.31 8.77
CA ASN A 52 2.61 -10.28 8.95
C ASN A 52 3.35 -9.58 7.80
N LEU A 53 2.94 -9.81 6.55
CA LEU A 53 3.61 -9.22 5.38
C LEU A 53 3.42 -7.70 5.34
N ILE A 54 2.18 -7.22 5.48
CA ILE A 54 1.89 -5.79 5.42
C ILE A 54 2.37 -5.06 6.68
N GLU A 55 2.35 -5.70 7.84
CA GLU A 55 2.91 -5.16 9.09
C GLU A 55 4.44 -4.99 9.01
N LYS A 56 5.16 -5.98 8.47
CA LYS A 56 6.61 -5.87 8.22
C LYS A 56 6.93 -4.76 7.21
N TRP A 57 6.10 -4.62 6.18
CA TRP A 57 6.22 -3.52 5.22
C TRP A 57 6.04 -2.17 5.92
N PHE A 58 4.98 -1.99 6.72
CA PHE A 58 4.73 -0.76 7.47
C PHE A 58 5.79 -0.48 8.53
N HIS A 59 6.34 -1.51 9.16
CA HIS A 59 7.47 -1.35 10.09
C HIS A 59 8.69 -0.77 9.37
N THR A 60 9.03 -1.30 8.20
CA THR A 60 10.12 -0.77 7.36
C THR A 60 9.85 0.68 6.94
N PHE A 61 8.60 0.97 6.54
CA PHE A 61 8.18 2.31 6.19
C PHE A 61 8.34 3.29 7.36
N LYS A 62 7.82 2.97 8.55
CA LYS A 62 7.94 3.79 9.77
C LYS A 62 9.39 4.07 10.13
N MET A 63 10.24 3.03 10.16
CA MET A 63 11.67 3.17 10.41
C MET A 63 12.37 4.14 9.45
N ARG A 64 11.93 4.21 8.19
CA ARG A 64 12.45 5.16 7.20
C ARG A 64 11.87 6.56 7.43
N VAL A 65 10.57 6.67 7.69
CA VAL A 65 9.93 7.95 8.08
C VAL A 65 10.64 8.58 9.27
N ASP A 66 10.86 7.83 10.35
CA ASP A 66 11.48 8.33 11.58
C ASP A 66 12.88 8.93 11.33
N ARG A 67 13.64 8.35 10.40
CA ARG A 67 14.97 8.88 10.03
C ARG A 67 14.93 10.15 9.19
N PHE A 68 13.87 10.36 8.42
CA PHE A 68 13.82 11.43 7.41
C PHE A 68 12.79 12.52 7.69
N HIS A 69 11.85 12.33 8.62
CA HIS A 69 10.74 13.27 8.83
C HIS A 69 11.19 14.69 9.16
N ASN A 70 12.32 14.84 9.87
CA ASN A 70 12.90 16.14 10.22
C ASN A 70 13.26 17.01 9.00
N SER A 71 13.49 16.42 7.81
CA SER A 71 13.83 17.16 6.60
C SER A 71 12.60 17.69 5.84
N TRP A 72 11.38 17.35 6.27
CA TRP A 72 10.16 17.68 5.53
C TRP A 72 9.61 19.08 5.85
N VAL A 73 10.04 19.68 6.97
CA VAL A 73 9.66 21.03 7.42
C VAL A 73 8.13 21.23 7.42
N GLY A 74 7.37 20.19 7.77
CA GLY A 74 5.90 20.21 7.80
C GLY A 74 5.21 20.33 6.42
N SER A 75 5.94 20.30 5.31
CA SER A 75 5.36 20.50 3.98
C SER A 75 4.75 19.23 3.40
N ARG A 76 3.46 19.30 3.02
CA ARG A 76 2.76 18.21 2.29
C ARG A 76 3.46 17.86 0.98
N LEU A 77 4.07 18.84 0.30
CA LEU A 77 4.82 18.60 -0.94
C LEU A 77 6.08 17.78 -0.65
N SER A 78 6.81 18.09 0.42
CA SER A 78 7.99 17.33 0.84
C SER A 78 7.63 15.89 1.20
N VAL A 79 6.53 15.68 1.92
CA VAL A 79 6.00 14.34 2.20
C VAL A 79 5.70 13.59 0.90
N ARG A 80 4.99 14.19 -0.05
CA ARG A 80 4.67 13.55 -1.34
C ARG A 80 5.92 13.16 -2.14
N ARG A 81 6.92 14.05 -2.18
CA ARG A 81 8.20 13.78 -2.86
C ARG A 81 8.94 12.63 -2.19
N TRP A 82 9.02 12.65 -0.86
CA TRP A 82 9.68 11.58 -0.11
C TRP A 82 8.97 10.23 -0.29
N LEU A 83 7.64 10.20 -0.27
CA LEU A 83 6.86 8.98 -0.55
C LEU A 83 7.16 8.42 -1.94
N ALA A 84 7.24 9.27 -2.96
CA ALA A 84 7.58 8.84 -4.32
C ALA A 84 8.99 8.23 -4.39
N VAL A 85 9.97 8.86 -3.73
CA VAL A 85 11.34 8.33 -3.63
C VAL A 85 11.37 7.01 -2.86
N PHE A 86 10.64 6.91 -1.74
CA PHE A 86 10.57 5.68 -0.95
C PHE A 86 9.97 4.52 -1.75
N VAL A 87 8.87 4.75 -2.47
CA VAL A 87 8.23 3.72 -3.31
C VAL A 87 9.20 3.25 -4.40
N HIS A 88 9.90 4.17 -5.05
CA HIS A 88 10.90 3.82 -6.06
C HIS A 88 12.05 3.00 -5.46
N TYR A 89 12.63 3.46 -4.35
CA TYR A 89 13.68 2.76 -3.63
C TYR A 89 13.25 1.35 -3.23
N TYR A 90 12.08 1.21 -2.61
CA TYR A 90 11.58 -0.07 -2.09
C TYR A 90 11.35 -1.07 -3.24
N ASN A 91 10.70 -0.63 -4.33
CA ASN A 91 10.31 -1.54 -5.40
C ASN A 91 11.44 -1.87 -6.38
N PHE A 92 12.38 -0.96 -6.61
CA PHE A 92 13.36 -1.09 -7.71
C PHE A 92 14.81 -1.17 -7.27
N GLN A 93 15.16 -0.78 -6.04
CA GLN A 93 16.56 -0.67 -5.60
C GLN A 93 16.89 -1.51 -4.37
N ARG A 94 15.90 -1.80 -3.52
CA ARG A 94 16.10 -2.55 -2.29
C ARG A 94 16.05 -4.05 -2.57
N PRO A 95 17.16 -4.80 -2.40
CA PRO A 95 17.11 -6.26 -2.46
C PRO A 95 16.42 -6.82 -1.20
N HIS A 96 15.68 -7.92 -1.35
CA HIS A 96 15.00 -8.61 -0.26
C HIS A 96 15.50 -10.04 -0.11
N GLN A 97 15.93 -10.42 1.09
CA GLN A 97 16.38 -11.80 1.38
C GLN A 97 15.26 -12.83 1.09
N SER A 98 14.02 -12.49 1.42
CA SER A 98 12.86 -13.34 1.12
C SER A 98 12.59 -13.52 -0.38
N LEU A 99 13.19 -12.69 -1.23
CA LEU A 99 13.11 -12.75 -2.69
C LEU A 99 14.44 -13.22 -3.33
N GLY A 100 15.32 -13.85 -2.56
CA GLY A 100 16.63 -14.30 -3.05
C GLY A 100 17.56 -13.15 -3.44
N GLY A 101 17.42 -11.98 -2.82
CA GLY A 101 18.19 -10.78 -3.14
C GLY A 101 17.62 -9.96 -4.30
N ARG A 102 16.50 -10.36 -4.90
CA ARG A 102 15.80 -9.57 -5.91
C ARG A 102 14.99 -8.43 -5.30
N THR A 103 14.63 -7.45 -6.14
CA THR A 103 13.72 -6.36 -5.79
C THR A 103 12.26 -6.78 -6.06
N PRO A 104 11.26 -6.16 -5.42
CA PRO A 104 9.85 -6.47 -5.68
C PRO A 104 9.46 -6.35 -7.16
N ALA A 105 9.98 -5.35 -7.87
CA ALA A 105 9.68 -5.17 -9.30
C ALA A 105 10.27 -6.30 -10.18
N GLN A 106 11.34 -6.96 -9.74
CA GLN A 106 11.91 -8.13 -10.44
C GLN A 106 11.15 -9.43 -10.14
N GLU A 107 10.31 -9.46 -9.11
CA GLU A 107 9.49 -10.63 -8.76
C GLU A 107 8.15 -10.64 -9.51
N VAL A 108 7.61 -9.46 -9.79
CA VAL A 108 6.26 -9.27 -10.35
C VAL A 108 6.28 -9.23 -11.90
N ASN A 109 7.47 -9.16 -12.51
CA ASN A 109 7.69 -9.20 -13.96
C ASN A 109 7.97 -10.63 -14.45
#